data_AF-A0A9Y4NNJ1-F1
#
_entry.id   AF-A0A9Y4NNJ1-F1
#
_cell.length_a   1.000
_cell.length_b   1.000
_cell.length_c   1.000
_cell.angle_alpha   90.00
_cell.angle_beta   90.00
_cell.angle_gamma   90.00
#
_symmetry.space_group_name_H-M   'P 1'
#
loop_
_entity.id
_entity.type
_entity.pdbx_description
1 polymer ?
#
loop_
_entity_poly.entity_id
_entity_poly.type
_entity_poly.pdbx_seq_one_letter_code
_entity_poly.pdbx_strand_id
1 'polypeptide(L)'
;MRREMVLTAHLLTFTWTVSLSLGMAQKFVVPACDQNKFDSNVENCMSAFNKSMETSGYQDNCPWPTVKRIYNELKWCVDRWANASWCKGQRFLVDEVFLEVHRTYFSLCGQVHDPSLSTLIMLIAPSIIATLLLPLLCVHLTTWNTERPGSLGL
;
A
#
# COMPACT_ATOMS: atom_id res chain seq x y z
N MET A 1 50.61 26.78 -46.41
CA MET A 1 49.36 26.61 -47.18
C MET A 1 48.68 25.26 -46.98
N ARG A 2 49.35 24.11 -47.18
CA ARG A 2 48.69 22.78 -47.11
C ARG A 2 48.20 22.36 -45.71
N ARG A 3 48.83 22.84 -44.62
CA ARG A 3 48.46 22.52 -43.22
C ARG A 3 47.25 23.33 -42.71
N GLU A 4 47.16 24.60 -43.12
CA GLU A 4 46.05 25.52 -42.81
C GLU A 4 44.72 25.06 -43.42
N MET A 5 44.77 24.52 -44.65
CA MET A 5 43.60 24.01 -45.38
C MET A 5 43.03 22.72 -44.78
N VAL A 6 43.88 21.89 -44.16
CA VAL A 6 43.46 20.64 -43.51
C VAL A 6 42.79 20.94 -42.16
N LEU A 7 43.31 21.90 -41.40
CA LEU A 7 42.75 22.29 -40.10
C LEU A 7 41.38 22.98 -40.26
N THR A 8 41.23 23.82 -41.28
CA THR A 8 39.94 24.46 -41.61
C THR A 8 38.90 23.47 -42.13
N ALA A 9 39.30 22.48 -42.93
CA ALA A 9 38.39 21.42 -43.38
C ALA A 9 37.86 20.56 -42.21
N HIS A 10 38.71 20.18 -41.25
CA HIS A 10 38.29 19.38 -40.09
C HIS A 10 37.38 20.13 -39.11
N LEU A 11 37.58 21.44 -38.92
CA LEU A 11 36.71 22.27 -38.08
C LEU A 11 35.32 22.46 -38.71
N LEU A 12 35.23 22.55 -40.03
CA LEU A 12 33.96 22.63 -40.77
C LEU A 12 33.18 21.29 -40.74
N THR A 13 33.87 20.14 -40.77
CA THR A 13 33.20 18.84 -40.61
C THR A 13 32.72 18.60 -39.17
N PHE A 14 33.45 19.07 -38.17
CA PHE A 14 33.03 18.99 -36.75
C PHE A 14 31.81 19.87 -36.45
N THR A 15 31.70 21.05 -37.08
CA THR A 15 30.54 21.94 -36.88
C THR A 15 29.28 21.46 -37.59
N TRP A 16 29.40 20.80 -38.75
CA TRP A 16 28.26 20.15 -39.43
C TRP A 16 27.72 18.93 -38.68
N THR A 17 28.59 18.14 -38.04
CA THR A 17 28.17 16.94 -37.30
C THR A 17 27.54 17.25 -35.95
N VAL A 18 27.97 18.34 -35.28
CA VAL A 18 27.38 18.78 -34.00
C VAL A 18 26.03 19.51 -34.19
N SER A 19 25.78 20.12 -35.35
CA SER A 19 24.55 20.88 -35.60
C SER A 19 23.34 20.04 -36.01
N LEU A 20 23.52 18.74 -36.28
CA LEU A 20 22.47 17.86 -36.82
C LEU A 20 21.83 16.93 -35.78
N SER A 21 22.00 17.18 -34.49
CA SER A 21 21.26 16.50 -33.42
C SER A 21 20.22 17.44 -32.80
N LEU A 22 19.30 17.93 -33.63
CA LEU A 22 18.06 18.52 -33.12
C LEU A 22 17.23 17.41 -32.48
N GLY A 23 17.40 17.21 -31.17
CA GLY A 23 16.64 16.24 -30.40
C GLY A 23 15.15 16.53 -30.55
N MET A 24 14.45 15.66 -31.28
CA MET A 24 13.01 15.75 -31.43
C MET A 24 12.38 15.39 -30.08
N ALA A 25 11.97 16.42 -29.32
CA ALA A 25 11.14 16.24 -28.14
C ALA A 25 9.75 15.75 -28.60
N GLN A 26 9.57 14.43 -28.65
CA GLN A 26 8.30 13.83 -29.01
C GLN A 26 7.37 13.97 -27.79
N LYS A 27 6.39 14.88 -27.86
CA LYS A 27 5.37 15.02 -26.83
C LYS A 27 4.61 13.70 -26.72
N PHE A 28 4.78 12.99 -25.61
CA PHE A 28 3.96 11.83 -25.29
C PHE A 28 2.55 12.32 -24.95
N VAL A 29 1.64 12.24 -25.91
CA VAL A 29 0.22 12.54 -25.69
C VAL A 29 -0.40 11.29 -25.08
N VAL A 30 -0.77 11.37 -23.80
CA VAL A 30 -1.57 10.32 -23.15
C VAL A 30 -2.95 10.32 -23.82
N PRO A 31 -3.41 9.19 -24.39
CA PRO A 31 -4.76 9.08 -24.91
C PRO A 31 -5.81 9.43 -23.83
N ALA A 32 -6.92 10.01 -24.26
CA ALA A 32 -8.04 10.24 -23.37
C ALA A 32 -8.60 8.89 -22.85
N CYS A 33 -9.16 8.92 -21.64
CA CYS A 33 -9.84 7.76 -21.05
C CYS A 33 -11.05 7.37 -21.91
N ASP A 34 -11.09 6.10 -22.32
CA ASP A 34 -12.23 5.48 -22.98
C ASP A 34 -13.14 4.85 -21.91
N GLN A 35 -14.05 5.67 -21.39
CA GLN A 35 -14.95 5.27 -20.31
C GLN A 35 -15.90 4.15 -20.75
N ASN A 36 -16.44 4.20 -21.97
CA ASN A 36 -17.35 3.15 -22.46
C ASN A 36 -16.66 1.78 -22.51
N LYS A 37 -15.40 1.74 -22.96
CA LYS A 37 -14.60 0.52 -22.94
C LYS A 37 -14.28 0.08 -21.51
N PHE A 38 -14.00 1.00 -20.60
CA PHE A 38 -13.80 0.68 -19.19
C PHE A 38 -15.06 0.03 -18.60
N ASP A 39 -16.19 0.72 -18.67
CA ASP A 39 -17.47 0.31 -18.08
C ASP A 39 -17.90 -1.06 -18.61
N SER A 40 -17.94 -1.24 -19.94
CA SER A 40 -18.36 -2.51 -20.55
C SER A 40 -17.49 -3.70 -20.14
N ASN A 41 -16.20 -3.50 -19.90
CA ASN A 41 -15.31 -4.58 -19.48
C ASN A 41 -15.32 -4.82 -17.97
N VAL A 42 -15.50 -3.75 -17.18
CA VAL A 42 -15.67 -3.86 -15.73
C VAL A 42 -16.97 -4.57 -15.37
N GLU A 43 -18.05 -4.40 -16.14
CA GLU A 43 -19.28 -5.19 -15.98
C GLU A 43 -19.01 -6.70 -16.04
N ASN A 44 -18.12 -7.16 -16.93
CA ASN A 44 -17.72 -8.57 -16.97
C ASN A 44 -16.92 -8.99 -15.73
N CYS A 45 -16.02 -8.14 -15.22
CA CYS A 45 -15.31 -8.38 -13.96
C CYS A 45 -16.29 -8.51 -12.79
N MET A 46 -17.27 -7.60 -12.72
CA MET A 46 -18.30 -7.55 -11.68
C MET A 46 -19.21 -8.77 -11.75
N SER A 47 -19.66 -9.18 -12.94
CA SER A 47 -20.48 -10.38 -13.12
C SER A 47 -19.78 -11.64 -12.59
N ALA A 48 -18.49 -11.82 -12.89
CA ALA A 48 -17.70 -12.94 -12.37
C ALA A 48 -17.52 -12.88 -10.85
N PHE A 49 -17.29 -11.68 -10.30
CA PHE A 49 -17.19 -11.46 -8.87
C PHE A 49 -18.50 -11.77 -8.15
N ASN A 50 -19.62 -11.23 -8.63
CA ASN A 50 -20.95 -11.42 -8.05
C ASN A 50 -21.30 -12.90 -7.95
N LYS A 51 -21.08 -13.66 -9.04
CA LYS A 51 -21.27 -15.12 -9.07
C LYS A 51 -20.40 -15.84 -8.03
N SER A 52 -19.15 -15.41 -7.86
CA SER A 52 -18.24 -16.02 -6.89
C SER A 52 -18.60 -15.69 -5.44
N MET A 53 -19.32 -14.58 -5.22
CA MET A 53 -19.76 -14.13 -3.91
C MET A 53 -21.10 -14.76 -3.47
N GLU A 54 -21.89 -15.37 -4.36
CA GLU A 54 -23.19 -15.99 -4.02
C GLU A 54 -23.10 -17.00 -2.86
N THR A 55 -22.01 -17.76 -2.79
CA THR A 55 -21.80 -18.80 -1.77
C THR A 55 -20.99 -18.31 -0.56
N SER A 56 -20.68 -17.01 -0.49
CA SER A 56 -19.84 -16.45 0.58
C SER A 56 -20.57 -16.21 1.91
N GLY A 57 -21.91 -16.25 1.91
CA GLY A 57 -22.71 -15.94 3.10
C GLY A 57 -22.69 -14.45 3.50
N TYR A 58 -22.35 -13.55 2.56
CA TYR A 58 -22.16 -12.13 2.83
C TYR A 58 -23.39 -11.40 3.41
N GLN A 59 -24.59 -11.97 3.23
CA GLN A 59 -25.84 -11.42 3.77
C GLN A 59 -25.97 -11.60 5.28
N ASP A 60 -25.37 -12.67 5.83
CA ASP A 60 -25.52 -13.05 7.24
C ASP A 60 -24.26 -12.76 8.06
N ASN A 61 -23.08 -12.79 7.43
CA ASN A 61 -21.80 -12.62 8.12
C ASN A 61 -20.81 -11.84 7.25
N CYS A 62 -19.81 -11.24 7.89
CA CYS A 62 -18.68 -10.67 7.16
C CYS A 62 -17.90 -11.78 6.42
N PRO A 63 -17.83 -11.77 5.07
CA PRO A 63 -17.16 -12.84 4.32
C PRO A 63 -15.63 -12.70 4.30
N TRP A 64 -15.10 -11.59 4.85
CA TRP A 64 -13.67 -11.35 4.98
C TRP A 64 -13.09 -12.12 6.18
N PRO A 65 -11.90 -12.73 6.10
CA PRO A 65 -10.92 -12.71 5.00
C PRO A 65 -11.06 -13.85 3.98
N THR A 66 -12.06 -14.73 4.11
CA THR A 66 -12.23 -15.93 3.28
C THR A 66 -12.27 -15.61 1.78
N VAL A 67 -12.99 -14.54 1.40
CA VAL A 67 -13.12 -14.11 0.00
C VAL A 67 -11.97 -13.24 -0.52
N LYS A 68 -10.88 -13.09 0.23
CA LYS A 68 -9.74 -12.23 -0.13
C LYS A 68 -9.17 -12.54 -1.52
N ARG A 69 -9.09 -13.82 -1.90
CA ARG A 69 -8.61 -14.21 -3.23
C ARG A 69 -9.54 -13.69 -4.33
N ILE A 70 -10.86 -13.88 -4.18
CA ILE A 70 -11.89 -13.44 -5.12
C ILE A 70 -11.87 -11.91 -5.27
N TYR A 71 -11.75 -11.18 -4.15
CA TYR A 71 -11.60 -9.72 -4.17
C TYR A 71 -10.34 -9.27 -4.92
N ASN A 72 -9.21 -9.95 -4.72
CA ASN A 72 -7.97 -9.63 -5.42
C ASN A 72 -8.07 -9.92 -6.93
N GLU A 73 -8.80 -10.96 -7.33
CA GLU A 73 -9.09 -11.26 -8.74
C GLU A 73 -9.94 -10.15 -9.38
N LEU A 74 -10.98 -9.68 -8.70
CA LEU A 74 -11.75 -8.51 -9.13
C LEU A 74 -10.83 -7.29 -9.29
N LYS A 75 -10.01 -7.02 -8.27
CA LYS A 75 -9.11 -5.86 -8.29
C LYS A 75 -8.18 -5.88 -9.48
N TRP A 76 -7.56 -7.03 -9.72
CA TRP A 76 -6.67 -7.18 -10.85
C TRP A 76 -7.40 -7.04 -12.20
N CYS A 77 -8.64 -7.52 -12.30
CA CYS A 77 -9.49 -7.36 -13.49
C CYS A 77 -9.79 -5.89 -13.77
N VAL A 78 -10.24 -5.13 -12.75
CA VAL A 78 -10.53 -3.69 -12.86
C VAL A 78 -9.26 -2.90 -13.19
N ASP A 79 -8.15 -3.16 -12.51
CA ASP A 79 -6.87 -2.47 -12.74
C ASP A 79 -6.36 -2.70 -14.17
N ARG A 80 -6.52 -3.93 -14.69
CA ARG A 80 -6.18 -4.27 -16.08
C ARG A 80 -6.98 -3.42 -17.06
N TRP A 81 -8.29 -3.30 -16.86
CA TRP A 81 -9.14 -2.53 -17.78
C TRP A 81 -8.95 -1.04 -17.64
N ALA A 82 -8.78 -0.51 -16.43
CA ALA A 82 -8.39 0.89 -16.20
C ALA A 82 -7.11 1.25 -16.96
N ASN A 83 -6.14 0.33 -17.02
CA ASN A 83 -4.92 0.52 -17.80
C ASN A 83 -5.18 0.43 -19.32
N ALA A 84 -5.94 -0.57 -19.77
CA ALA A 84 -6.21 -0.81 -21.20
C ALA A 84 -7.16 0.22 -21.85
N SER A 85 -7.92 0.96 -21.05
CA SER A 85 -8.80 2.06 -21.47
C SER A 85 -8.20 3.44 -21.22
N TRP A 86 -6.95 3.54 -20.74
CA TRP A 86 -6.32 4.82 -20.37
C TRP A 86 -7.07 5.61 -19.29
N CYS A 87 -7.85 4.92 -18.46
CA CYS A 87 -8.61 5.51 -17.36
C CYS A 87 -7.89 5.40 -16.00
N LYS A 88 -6.67 4.86 -15.98
CA LYS A 88 -5.85 4.78 -14.77
C LYS A 88 -5.57 6.19 -14.21
N GLY A 89 -5.92 6.42 -12.95
CA GLY A 89 -5.75 7.71 -12.29
C GLY A 89 -6.88 8.71 -12.53
N GLN A 90 -7.93 8.34 -13.26
CA GLN A 90 -9.18 9.10 -13.22
C GLN A 90 -9.81 8.98 -11.84
N ARG A 91 -10.16 10.12 -11.26
CA ARG A 91 -10.31 10.28 -9.81
C ARG A 91 -11.39 9.43 -9.15
N PHE A 92 -12.37 8.92 -9.90
CA PHE A 92 -13.54 8.27 -9.28
C PHE A 92 -13.96 6.95 -9.93
N LEU A 93 -13.54 6.64 -11.17
CA LEU A 93 -14.05 5.46 -11.90
C LEU A 93 -13.79 4.14 -11.17
N VAL A 94 -12.56 3.93 -10.71
CA VAL A 94 -12.19 2.70 -9.99
C VAL A 94 -12.77 2.71 -8.57
N ASP A 95 -12.80 3.88 -7.93
CA ASP A 95 -13.26 4.03 -6.55
C ASP A 95 -14.77 3.76 -6.43
N GLU A 96 -15.58 4.19 -7.39
CA GLU A 96 -17.03 3.92 -7.43
C GLU A 96 -17.33 2.42 -7.48
N VAL A 97 -16.58 1.66 -8.28
CA VAL A 97 -16.71 0.19 -8.38
C VAL A 97 -16.47 -0.45 -7.02
N PHE A 98 -15.35 -0.11 -6.35
CA PHE A 98 -15.03 -0.71 -5.06
C PHE A 98 -15.95 -0.23 -3.94
N LEU A 99 -16.41 1.01 -4.02
CA LEU A 99 -17.36 1.55 -3.06
C LEU A 99 -18.69 0.77 -3.12
N GLU A 100 -19.16 0.43 -4.31
CA GLU A 100 -20.35 -0.41 -4.50
C GLU A 100 -20.11 -1.83 -3.98
N VAL A 101 -18.96 -2.43 -4.28
CA VAL A 101 -18.56 -3.75 -3.75
C VAL A 101 -18.56 -3.76 -2.23
N HIS A 102 -17.99 -2.72 -1.59
CA HIS A 102 -17.94 -2.62 -0.14
C HIS A 102 -19.32 -2.46 0.49
N ARG A 103 -20.21 -1.66 -0.13
CA ARG A 103 -21.59 -1.49 0.34
C ARG A 103 -22.39 -2.77 0.23
N THR A 104 -22.25 -3.50 -0.87
CA THR A 104 -23.06 -4.68 -1.16
C THR A 104 -22.56 -5.92 -0.42
N TYR A 105 -21.25 -6.18 -0.41
CA TYR A 105 -20.70 -7.46 0.08
C TYR A 105 -19.97 -7.37 1.42
N PHE A 106 -19.59 -6.18 1.87
CA PHE A 106 -18.75 -6.00 3.05
C PHE A 106 -19.36 -5.03 4.08
N SER A 107 -20.66 -4.75 4.00
CA SER A 107 -21.37 -3.86 4.93
C SER A 107 -21.27 -4.32 6.39
N LEU A 108 -21.20 -5.63 6.61
CA LEU A 108 -21.06 -6.25 7.94
C LEU A 108 -19.61 -6.32 8.45
N CYS A 109 -18.61 -5.94 7.64
CA CYS A 109 -17.19 -6.12 7.96
C CYS A 109 -16.54 -4.98 8.78
N GLY A 110 -17.33 -4.00 9.23
CA GLY A 110 -16.84 -2.82 9.96
C GLY A 110 -16.86 -2.93 11.48
N GLN A 111 -17.34 -4.05 12.04
CA GLN A 111 -17.43 -4.25 13.48
C GLN A 111 -16.08 -4.66 14.08
N VAL A 112 -15.11 -3.73 14.01
CA VAL A 112 -13.93 -3.81 14.88
C VAL A 112 -14.41 -3.44 16.28
N HIS A 113 -14.79 -4.44 17.06
CA HIS A 113 -14.98 -4.23 18.48
C HIS A 113 -13.64 -4.13 19.18
N ASP A 114 -13.52 -3.16 20.06
CA ASP A 114 -12.41 -3.14 21.01
C ASP A 114 -12.38 -4.47 21.76
N PRO A 115 -11.19 -5.02 22.02
CA PRO A 115 -11.07 -6.22 22.82
C PRO A 115 -11.75 -5.99 24.18
N SER A 116 -12.38 -7.03 24.73
CA SER A 116 -13.05 -6.91 26.02
C SER A 116 -12.13 -6.31 27.09
N LEU A 117 -12.69 -5.56 28.05
CA LEU A 117 -11.92 -4.96 29.14
C LEU A 117 -11.01 -5.98 29.84
N SER A 118 -11.48 -7.23 29.97
CA SER A 118 -10.69 -8.33 30.54
C SER A 118 -9.44 -8.64 29.72
N THR A 119 -9.55 -8.74 28.40
CA THR A 119 -8.42 -8.94 27.48
C THR A 119 -7.43 -7.78 27.56
N LEU A 120 -7.95 -6.55 27.64
CA LEU A 120 -7.13 -5.35 27.76
C LEU A 120 -6.34 -5.34 29.08
N ILE A 121 -6.99 -5.66 30.21
CA ILE A 121 -6.35 -5.75 31.52
C ILE A 121 -5.29 -6.85 31.55
N MET A 122 -5.59 -8.03 31.00
CA MET A 122 -4.65 -9.15 30.91
C MET A 122 -3.37 -8.78 30.13
N LEU A 123 -3.49 -7.94 29.10
CA LEU A 123 -2.35 -7.50 28.29
C LEU A 123 -1.53 -6.41 28.99
N ILE A 124 -2.19 -5.46 29.65
CA ILE A 124 -1.56 -4.25 30.20
C ILE A 124 -1.02 -4.50 31.62
N ALA A 125 -1.75 -5.21 32.47
CA ALA A 125 -1.41 -5.38 33.88
C ALA A 125 -0.01 -5.98 34.13
N PRO A 126 0.45 -7.03 33.40
CA PRO A 126 1.79 -7.58 33.58
C PRO A 126 2.90 -6.56 33.28
N SER A 127 2.71 -5.74 32.25
CA SER A 127 3.67 -4.67 31.90
C SER A 127 3.72 -3.59 32.97
N ILE A 128 2.57 -3.16 33.50
CA ILE A 128 2.48 -2.19 34.59
C ILE A 128 3.12 -2.72 35.87
N ILE A 129 2.82 -3.96 36.25
CA ILE A 129 3.42 -4.66 37.39
C ILE A 129 4.94 -4.74 37.20
N ALA A 130 5.41 -5.15 36.02
CA ALA A 130 6.83 -5.28 35.75
C ALA A 130 7.55 -3.92 35.79
N THR A 131 6.95 -2.87 35.20
CA THR A 131 7.60 -1.56 35.10
C THR A 131 7.53 -0.75 36.39
N LEU A 132 6.49 -0.91 37.22
CA LEU A 132 6.36 -0.18 38.49
C LEU A 132 6.94 -0.95 39.67
N LEU A 133 6.70 -2.26 39.76
CA LEU A 133 7.08 -3.04 40.94
C LEU A 133 8.54 -3.49 40.91
N LEU A 134 9.11 -3.83 39.75
CA LEU A 134 10.54 -4.23 39.71
C LEU A 134 11.46 -3.10 40.20
N PRO A 135 11.33 -1.83 39.76
CA PRO A 135 12.22 -0.77 40.24
C PRO A 135 12.11 -0.54 41.75
N LEU A 136 10.88 -0.62 42.29
CA LEU A 136 10.65 -0.51 43.73
C LEU A 136 11.33 -1.64 44.51
N LEU A 137 11.21 -2.88 44.02
CA LEU A 137 11.89 -4.04 44.61
C LEU A 137 13.42 -3.91 44.49
N CYS A 138 13.92 -3.45 43.34
CA CYS A 138 15.35 -3.21 43.14
C CYS A 138 15.87 -2.17 44.15
N VAL A 139 15.18 -1.05 44.32
CA VAL A 139 15.57 0.00 45.28
C VAL A 139 15.53 -0.54 46.71
N HIS A 140 14.46 -1.24 47.10
CA HIS A 140 14.35 -1.79 48.45
C HIS A 140 15.43 -2.84 48.75
N LEU A 141 15.73 -3.72 47.79
CA LEU A 141 16.78 -4.73 47.95
C LEU A 141 18.19 -4.11 47.98
N THR A 142 18.45 -3.07 47.18
CA THR A 142 19.75 -2.38 47.23
C THR A 142 19.91 -1.60 48.52
N THR A 143 18.89 -0.90 49.01
CA THR A 143 18.95 -0.17 50.29
C THR A 143 19.16 -1.11 51.48
N TRP A 144 18.49 -2.26 51.50
CA TRP A 144 18.63 -3.26 52.57
C TRP A 144 20.02 -3.92 52.59
N ASN A 145 20.66 -4.07 51.42
CA ASN A 145 22.05 -4.52 51.33
C ASN A 145 23.05 -3.43 51.74
N THR A 146 22.74 -2.15 51.52
CA THR A 146 23.58 -1.05 51.98
C THR A 146 23.44 -0.73 53.47
N GLU A 147 22.29 -1.02 54.09
CA GLU A 147 22.08 -0.95 55.55
C GLU A 147 22.68 -2.15 56.31
N ARG A 148 23.20 -3.16 55.60
CA ARG A 148 24.09 -4.19 56.16
C ARG A 148 25.58 -3.96 55.82
N PRO A 149 26.26 -2.92 56.35
CA PRO A 149 27.69 -2.96 56.60
C PRO A 149 27.92 -3.48 58.03
N GLY A 150 28.21 -4.77 58.18
CA GLY A 150 28.81 -5.30 59.41
C GLY A 150 28.08 -6.48 60.07
N SER A 151 28.31 -7.69 59.58
CA SER A 151 28.38 -8.88 60.45
C SER A 151 29.29 -9.95 59.82
N LEU A 152 30.52 -9.58 59.49
CA LEU A 152 31.64 -10.50 59.34
C LEU A 152 32.74 -10.02 60.30
N GLY A 153 32.41 -10.13 61.59
CA GLY A 153 33.39 -10.20 62.66
C GLY A 153 33.40 -11.64 63.14
N LEU A 154 34.20 -12.47 62.47
CA LEU A 154 34.91 -13.60 63.07
C LEU A 154 36.17 -13.87 62.24
#